data_AF-A0A6J4QAZ2-F1
#
_entry.id   AF-A0A6J4QAZ2-F1
#
_cell.length_a   1.000
_cell.length_b   1.000
_cell.length_c   1.000
_cell.angle_alpha   90.00
_cell.angle_beta   90.00
_cell.angle_gamma   90.00
#
_symmetry.space_group_name_H-M   'P 1'
#
loop_
_entity.id
_entity.type
_entity.pdbx_description
1 polymer ?
#
loop_
_entity_poly.entity_id
_entity_poly.type
_entity_poly.pdbx_seq_one_letter_code
_entity_poly.pdbx_strand_id
1 'polypeptide(L)'
;MKASVKALPFRQRALWRAVLNRYCGHIVGRAPVELRGELTGRILALPGVTEGRSTVPGVEGARAFLLEPEYAGGPTEAYLSGGEFAFLNPLFDGAPHLALPRELSDEAVAKGWGELHPVTGVWGVPPIAFMAYDPRDEEELEAVWSIALASYEFARSKRETSPDEAGCGEEETLLPRPAFAGAVASSSGEERT
;
A
#
# COMPACT_ATOMS: atom_id res chain seq x y z
N MET A 1 -13.25 -19.47 -4.84
CA MET A 1 -14.23 -18.47 -5.35
C MET A 1 -13.51 -17.13 -5.38
N LYS A 2 -13.59 -16.35 -6.47
CA LYS A 2 -12.98 -15.01 -6.48
C LYS A 2 -13.82 -14.10 -5.57
N ALA A 3 -13.24 -13.68 -4.46
CA ALA A 3 -13.87 -12.66 -3.63
C ALA A 3 -13.96 -11.35 -4.43
N SER A 4 -15.10 -10.68 -4.41
CA SER A 4 -15.31 -9.44 -5.17
C SER A 4 -15.83 -8.36 -4.24
N VAL A 5 -15.05 -7.29 -4.07
CA VAL A 5 -15.48 -6.08 -3.36
C VAL A 5 -16.78 -5.53 -3.95
N LYS A 6 -17.00 -5.75 -5.26
CA LYS A 6 -18.21 -5.33 -5.96
C LYS A 6 -19.47 -6.08 -5.55
N ALA A 7 -19.32 -7.30 -5.05
CA ALA A 7 -20.43 -8.14 -4.62
C ALA A 7 -20.74 -7.97 -3.12
N LEU A 8 -19.94 -7.20 -2.37
CA LEU A 8 -20.17 -7.03 -0.94
C LEU A 8 -21.53 -6.39 -0.66
N PRO A 9 -22.23 -6.82 0.39
CA PRO A 9 -23.45 -6.16 0.84
C PRO A 9 -23.12 -4.80 1.46
N PHE A 10 -24.16 -3.98 1.69
CA PHE A 10 -24.01 -2.80 2.54
C PHE A 10 -23.74 -3.22 3.97
N ARG A 11 -22.72 -2.63 4.60
CA ARG A 11 -22.41 -2.89 5.99
C ARG A 11 -23.54 -2.38 6.89
N GLN A 12 -24.16 -3.26 7.67
CA GLN A 12 -25.28 -2.89 8.55
C GLN A 12 -24.77 -2.02 9.71
N ARG A 13 -25.24 -0.77 9.76
CA ARG A 13 -24.66 0.36 10.52
C ARG A 13 -24.73 0.26 12.05
N ALA A 14 -23.69 0.80 12.70
CA ALA A 14 -23.76 1.60 13.91
C ALA A 14 -22.84 2.84 13.77
N LEU A 15 -23.32 3.91 13.14
CA LEU A 15 -22.72 5.27 13.06
C LEU A 15 -21.29 5.43 13.65
N TRP A 16 -20.25 5.29 12.82
CA TRP A 16 -18.89 5.68 13.17
C TRP A 16 -18.69 7.16 12.82
N ARG A 17 -18.19 7.93 13.78
CA ARG A 17 -17.64 9.28 13.55
C ARG A 17 -16.14 9.18 13.75
N ALA A 18 -15.37 9.31 12.67
CA ALA A 18 -13.96 9.61 12.77
C ALA A 18 -13.80 10.95 13.48
N VAL A 19 -13.24 10.95 14.69
CA VAL A 19 -12.74 12.18 15.31
C VAL A 19 -11.38 12.45 14.68
N LEU A 20 -11.34 13.40 13.74
CA LEU A 20 -10.12 13.89 13.12
C LEU A 20 -9.23 14.51 14.22
N ASN A 21 -8.23 13.77 14.70
CA ASN A 21 -7.11 14.33 15.43
C ASN A 21 -5.80 14.03 14.68
N ARG A 22 -4.77 14.81 14.99
CA ARG A 22 -3.46 14.94 14.33
C ARG A 22 -2.60 13.66 14.29
N TYR A 23 -3.06 12.61 14.96
CA TYR A 23 -2.54 11.24 14.88
C TYR A 23 -3.69 10.41 14.31
N CYS A 24 -3.44 9.72 13.20
CA CYS A 24 -4.40 8.93 12.43
C CYS A 24 -5.51 8.36 13.32
N GLY A 25 -6.72 8.89 13.15
CA GLY A 25 -7.80 8.83 14.13
C GLY A 25 -8.20 7.41 14.52
N HIS A 26 -8.41 7.21 15.83
CA HIS A 26 -8.84 5.97 16.45
C HIS A 26 -10.13 5.42 15.81
N ILE A 27 -10.01 4.35 15.02
CA ILE A 27 -11.16 3.55 14.58
C ILE A 27 -11.61 2.72 15.79
N VAL A 28 -12.57 3.24 16.56
CA VAL A 28 -13.08 2.53 17.74
C VAL A 28 -14.05 1.44 17.30
N GLY A 29 -13.52 0.23 17.20
CA GLY A 29 -14.28 -1.02 17.08
C GLY A 29 -13.32 -2.16 17.25
N ARG A 30 -13.10 -2.62 18.48
CA ARG A 30 -12.16 -3.72 18.73
C ARG A 30 -12.79 -5.01 18.21
N ALA A 31 -12.36 -5.48 17.04
CA ALA A 31 -12.74 -6.81 16.58
C ALA A 31 -12.35 -7.85 17.66
N PRO A 32 -13.20 -8.87 17.89
CA PRO A 32 -12.82 -10.02 18.70
C PRO A 32 -11.44 -10.53 18.30
N VAL A 33 -10.60 -10.87 19.29
CA VAL A 33 -9.20 -11.25 19.03
C VAL A 33 -9.13 -12.49 18.14
N GLU A 34 -10.14 -13.34 18.22
CA GLU A 34 -10.33 -14.54 17.42
C GLU A 34 -10.51 -14.20 15.94
N LEU A 35 -11.38 -13.23 15.61
CA LEU A 35 -11.62 -12.81 14.22
C LEU A 35 -10.39 -12.10 13.62
N ARG A 36 -9.66 -11.33 14.43
CA ARG A 36 -8.38 -10.72 13.98
C ARG A 36 -7.30 -11.77 13.76
N GLY A 37 -7.21 -12.76 14.64
CA GLY A 37 -6.32 -13.91 14.50
C GLY A 37 -6.62 -14.70 13.24
N GLU A 38 -7.91 -14.94 12.97
CA GLU A 38 -8.38 -15.63 11.77
C GLU A 38 -8.07 -14.83 10.50
N LEU A 39 -8.38 -13.53 10.45
CA LEU A 39 -8.04 -12.67 9.31
C LEU A 39 -6.53 -12.68 9.05
N THR A 40 -5.72 -12.54 10.10
CA THR A 40 -4.26 -12.64 10.02
C THR A 40 -3.83 -13.98 9.45
N GLY A 41 -4.37 -15.08 9.97
CA GLY A 41 -4.03 -16.43 9.55
C GLY A 41 -4.34 -16.67 8.08
N ARG A 42 -5.50 -16.18 7.61
CA ARG A 42 -5.87 -16.25 6.19
C ARG A 42 -4.93 -15.46 5.29
N ILE A 43 -4.53 -14.25 5.70
CA ILE A 43 -3.57 -13.43 4.94
C ILE A 43 -2.20 -14.12 4.85
N LEU A 44 -1.69 -14.64 5.97
CA LEU A 44 -0.40 -15.34 6.01
C LEU A 44 -0.41 -16.68 5.28
N ALA A 45 -1.58 -17.29 5.09
CA ALA A 45 -1.73 -18.50 4.29
C ALA A 45 -1.69 -18.24 2.78
N LEU A 46 -1.74 -16.98 2.33
CA LEU A 46 -1.64 -16.64 0.92
C LEU A 46 -0.21 -16.88 0.39
N PRO A 47 -0.06 -17.39 -0.85
CA PRO A 47 1.26 -17.64 -1.44
C PRO A 47 2.16 -16.39 -1.46
N GLY A 48 3.40 -16.55 -1.00
CA GLY A 48 4.41 -15.48 -1.00
C GLY A 48 4.17 -14.38 0.03
N VAL A 49 3.21 -14.53 0.95
CA VAL A 49 2.99 -13.54 2.01
C VAL A 49 3.83 -13.88 3.24
N THR A 50 4.57 -12.89 3.73
CA THR A 50 5.35 -12.98 4.97
C THR A 50 4.94 -11.87 5.94
N GLU A 51 5.18 -12.10 7.23
CA GLU A 51 4.98 -11.10 8.26
C GLU A 51 6.29 -10.36 8.57
N GLY A 52 6.19 -9.05 8.77
CA GLY A 52 7.30 -8.24 9.25
C GLY A 52 6.85 -7.08 10.13
N ARG A 53 7.82 -6.30 10.61
CA ARG A 53 7.54 -5.01 11.23
C ARG A 53 7.20 -4.01 10.14
N SER A 54 6.10 -3.29 10.29
CA SER A 54 5.76 -2.23 9.33
C SER A 54 6.79 -1.12 9.36
N THR A 55 7.10 -0.58 8.18
CA THR A 55 7.98 0.57 8.02
C THR A 55 7.20 1.87 7.86
N VAL A 56 5.86 1.85 7.95
CA VAL A 56 5.04 3.06 7.99
C VAL A 56 5.43 3.90 9.21
N PRO A 57 5.85 5.17 9.02
CA PRO A 57 6.18 6.05 10.13
C PRO A 57 4.97 6.33 11.02
N GLY A 58 5.20 6.42 12.33
CA GLY A 58 4.20 6.91 13.29
C GLY A 58 3.25 5.85 13.84
N VAL A 59 3.40 4.58 13.45
CA VAL A 59 2.58 3.48 14.00
C VAL A 59 3.46 2.38 14.60
N GLU A 60 3.88 2.60 15.84
CA GLU A 60 4.77 1.67 16.54
C GLU A 60 4.08 0.33 16.83
N GLY A 61 4.77 -0.76 16.50
CA GLY A 61 4.27 -2.13 16.69
C GLY A 61 3.29 -2.62 15.63
N ALA A 62 3.08 -1.86 14.53
CA ALA A 62 2.29 -2.33 13.41
C ALA A 62 2.91 -3.57 12.73
N ARG A 63 2.04 -4.53 12.42
CA ARG A 63 2.39 -5.79 11.75
C ARG A 63 2.15 -5.61 10.26
N ALA A 64 3.21 -5.70 9.47
CA ALA A 64 3.13 -5.63 8.01
C ALA A 64 2.96 -7.02 7.40
N PHE A 65 2.20 -7.07 6.32
CA PHE A 65 2.13 -8.19 5.41
C PHE A 65 2.87 -7.82 4.13
N LEU A 66 3.96 -8.53 3.90
CA LEU A 66 4.88 -8.29 2.80
C LEU A 66 4.70 -9.39 1.76
N LEU A 67 4.86 -9.01 0.50
CA LEU A 67 4.84 -9.95 -0.61
C LEU A 67 6.27 -10.24 -1.04
N GLU A 68 6.62 -11.52 -1.17
CA GLU A 68 7.92 -11.94 -1.68
C GLU A 68 8.15 -11.38 -3.10
N PRO A 69 9.40 -11.00 -3.46
CA PRO A 69 9.68 -10.32 -4.73
C PRO A 69 9.18 -11.06 -5.97
N GLU A 70 9.14 -12.39 -5.93
CA GLU A 70 8.67 -13.25 -7.03
C GLU A 70 7.15 -13.10 -7.28
N TYR A 71 6.39 -12.76 -6.24
CA TYR A 71 4.95 -12.55 -6.29
C TYR A 71 4.61 -11.07 -6.46
N ALA A 72 5.50 -10.15 -6.08
CA ALA A 72 5.31 -8.69 -6.07
C ALA A 72 5.34 -8.04 -7.48
N GLY A 73 4.42 -8.46 -8.37
CA GLY A 73 4.29 -7.94 -9.73
C GLY A 73 3.43 -6.67 -9.88
N GLY A 74 2.74 -6.27 -8.82
CA GLY A 74 1.81 -5.15 -8.75
C GLY A 74 2.41 -3.79 -9.08
N PRO A 75 1.56 -2.80 -9.39
CA PRO A 75 2.02 -1.42 -9.55
C PRO A 75 2.55 -0.87 -8.21
N THR A 76 3.43 0.13 -8.23
CA THR A 76 4.06 0.68 -7.02
C THR A 76 3.04 1.14 -5.98
N GLU A 77 1.89 1.65 -6.43
CA GLU A 77 0.81 2.12 -5.58
C GLU A 77 0.17 0.99 -4.75
N ALA A 78 0.32 -0.27 -5.16
CA ALA A 78 -0.16 -1.44 -4.42
C ALA A 78 0.60 -1.71 -3.12
N TYR A 79 1.66 -0.95 -2.84
CA TYR A 79 2.48 -1.10 -1.65
C TYR A 79 2.48 0.20 -0.83
N LEU A 80 2.23 0.07 0.47
CA LEU A 80 2.14 1.19 1.42
C LEU A 80 3.53 1.71 1.82
N SER A 81 4.48 0.81 2.00
CA SER A 81 5.91 1.07 2.21
C SER A 81 6.71 -0.22 2.06
N GLY A 82 7.92 -0.17 1.52
CA GLY A 82 8.87 -1.30 1.61
C GLY A 82 8.38 -2.68 1.13
N GLY A 83 7.39 -2.74 0.22
CA GLY A 83 6.78 -3.99 -0.24
C GLY A 83 5.63 -4.52 0.62
N GLU A 84 5.20 -3.77 1.63
CA GLU A 84 4.01 -4.10 2.42
C GLU A 84 2.74 -3.72 1.65
N PHE A 85 1.86 -4.69 1.35
CA PHE A 85 0.58 -4.42 0.67
C PHE A 85 -0.55 -4.16 1.69
N ALA A 86 -0.30 -4.52 2.95
CA ALA A 86 -1.21 -4.36 4.05
C ALA A 86 -0.47 -4.27 5.39
N PHE A 87 -1.03 -3.56 6.37
CA PHE A 87 -0.58 -3.65 7.77
C PHE A 87 -1.75 -3.57 8.76
N LEU A 88 -1.53 -4.16 9.94
CA LEU A 88 -2.46 -4.13 11.06
C LEU A 88 -1.86 -3.36 12.23
N ASN A 89 -2.68 -2.50 12.83
CA ASN A 89 -2.28 -1.75 14.00
C ASN A 89 -2.51 -2.53 15.30
N PRO A 90 -1.58 -2.46 16.27
CA PRO A 90 -1.54 -3.43 17.36
C PRO A 90 -2.52 -3.15 18.51
N LEU A 91 -2.88 -1.90 18.79
CA LEU A 91 -3.41 -1.55 20.13
C LEU A 91 -4.72 -0.75 20.18
N PHE A 92 -5.06 0.11 19.19
CA PHE A 92 -6.12 1.11 19.41
C PHE A 92 -7.17 1.29 18.31
N ASP A 93 -6.92 0.79 17.12
CA ASP A 93 -7.78 0.98 15.95
C ASP A 93 -8.05 -0.32 15.17
N GLY A 94 -7.15 -1.31 15.21
CA GLY A 94 -7.33 -2.69 14.70
C GLY A 94 -7.55 -2.83 13.19
N ALA A 95 -7.95 -1.73 12.56
CA ALA A 95 -8.29 -1.57 11.17
C ALA A 95 -7.12 -1.95 10.25
N PRO A 96 -7.36 -2.89 9.32
CA PRO A 96 -6.41 -3.16 8.26
C PRO A 96 -6.23 -1.94 7.38
N HIS A 97 -4.99 -1.49 7.27
CA HIS A 97 -4.57 -0.55 6.24
C HIS A 97 -4.14 -1.37 5.03
N LEU A 98 -4.72 -1.08 3.88
CA LEU A 98 -4.61 -1.87 2.65
C LEU A 98 -4.42 -0.94 1.45
N ALA A 99 -3.82 -1.42 0.37
CA ALA A 99 -3.82 -0.73 -0.92
C ALA A 99 -4.88 -1.34 -1.85
N LEU A 100 -5.79 -0.53 -2.41
CA LEU A 100 -6.81 -0.99 -3.35
C LEU A 100 -6.84 -0.13 -4.62
N PRO A 101 -7.17 -0.69 -5.79
CA PRO A 101 -7.57 0.12 -6.94
C PRO A 101 -8.65 1.13 -6.56
N ARG A 102 -8.59 2.34 -7.12
CA ARG A 102 -9.48 3.45 -6.76
C ARG A 102 -10.95 3.06 -6.88
N GLU A 103 -11.30 2.31 -7.91
CA GLU A 103 -12.67 1.87 -8.16
C GLU A 103 -13.17 0.94 -7.05
N LEU A 104 -12.30 0.08 -6.50
CA LEU A 104 -12.66 -0.83 -5.44
C LEU A 104 -12.71 -0.15 -4.09
N SER A 105 -11.80 0.80 -3.82
CA SER A 105 -11.84 1.57 -2.57
C SER A 105 -13.08 2.46 -2.52
N ASP A 106 -13.46 3.12 -3.62
CA ASP A 106 -14.69 3.92 -3.70
C ASP A 106 -15.94 3.10 -3.44
N GLU A 107 -15.99 1.89 -3.99
CA GLU A 107 -17.11 0.99 -3.76
C GLU A 107 -17.17 0.49 -2.32
N ALA A 108 -16.02 0.13 -1.73
CA ALA A 108 -15.95 -0.27 -0.33
C ALA A 108 -16.38 0.86 0.62
N VAL A 109 -15.98 2.11 0.35
CA VAL A 109 -16.42 3.30 1.09
C VAL A 109 -17.93 3.49 0.93
N ALA A 110 -18.46 3.45 -0.29
CA ALA A 110 -19.88 3.64 -0.57
C ALA A 110 -20.77 2.61 0.16
N LYS A 111 -20.26 1.38 0.33
CA LYS A 111 -20.93 0.30 1.06
C LYS A 111 -20.67 0.31 2.57
N GLY A 112 -19.82 1.22 3.06
CA GLY A 112 -19.55 1.43 4.48
C GLY A 112 -18.54 0.46 5.08
N TRP A 113 -17.65 -0.12 4.28
CA TRP A 113 -16.62 -1.08 4.73
C TRP A 113 -15.31 -0.44 5.20
N GLY A 114 -15.16 0.87 5.04
CA GLY A 114 -13.97 1.58 5.48
C GLY A 114 -13.93 3.01 4.97
N GLU A 115 -12.76 3.63 5.10
CA GLU A 115 -12.50 5.02 4.72
C GLU A 115 -11.19 5.09 3.93
N LEU A 116 -11.08 6.05 3.01
CA LEU A 116 -9.78 6.41 2.45
C LEU A 116 -8.96 7.09 3.56
N HIS A 117 -7.66 6.81 3.60
CA HIS A 117 -6.79 7.40 4.60
C HIS A 117 -6.79 8.94 4.46
N PRO A 118 -6.99 9.72 5.53
CA PRO A 118 -7.27 11.16 5.44
C PRO A 118 -6.12 12.02 4.89
N VAL A 119 -4.92 11.45 4.75
CA VAL A 119 -3.75 12.11 4.14
C VAL A 119 -3.28 11.42 2.85
N THR A 120 -4.11 10.61 2.19
CA THR A 120 -3.82 10.09 0.84
C THR A 120 -3.41 11.22 -0.10
N GLY A 121 -2.28 11.08 -0.80
CA GLY A 121 -1.79 12.08 -1.75
C GLY A 121 -1.03 13.25 -1.14
N VAL A 122 -0.74 13.21 0.18
CA VAL A 122 0.09 14.21 0.88
C VAL A 122 1.20 13.47 1.65
N TRP A 123 2.37 14.09 1.81
CA TRP A 123 3.50 13.55 2.60
C TRP A 123 4.05 12.18 2.13
N GLY A 124 3.89 11.84 0.85
CA GLY A 124 4.39 10.57 0.30
C GLY A 124 3.52 9.36 0.64
N VAL A 125 2.32 9.55 1.21
CA VAL A 125 1.35 8.48 1.42
C VAL A 125 0.69 8.14 0.07
N PRO A 126 0.70 6.88 -0.37
CA PRO A 126 0.06 6.48 -1.61
C PRO A 126 -1.39 6.94 -1.67
N PRO A 127 -1.88 7.44 -2.83
CA PRO A 127 -3.23 7.99 -2.97
C PRO A 127 -4.35 6.95 -2.81
N ILE A 128 -4.00 5.69 -2.53
CA ILE A 128 -4.90 4.55 -2.48
C ILE A 128 -4.88 3.77 -1.15
N ALA A 129 -4.27 4.35 -0.11
CA ALA A 129 -4.32 3.78 1.23
C ALA A 129 -5.78 3.78 1.74
N PHE A 130 -6.32 2.59 1.97
CA PHE A 130 -7.66 2.33 2.45
C PHE A 130 -7.61 1.74 3.85
N MET A 131 -8.46 2.21 4.76
CA MET A 131 -8.62 1.70 6.11
C MET A 131 -9.92 0.90 6.18
N ALA A 132 -9.83 -0.42 6.18
CA ALA A 132 -10.98 -1.29 6.37
C ALA A 132 -11.45 -1.24 7.83
N TYR A 133 -12.76 -1.29 8.06
CA TYR A 133 -13.26 -1.42 9.42
C TYR A 133 -13.05 -2.84 9.95
N ASP A 134 -12.76 -2.93 11.24
CA ASP A 134 -12.57 -4.19 11.95
C ASP A 134 -13.84 -5.07 11.91
N PRO A 135 -13.71 -6.39 11.65
CA PRO A 135 -14.86 -7.28 11.57
C PRO A 135 -15.45 -7.55 12.97
N ARG A 136 -16.76 -7.38 13.10
CA ARG A 136 -17.48 -7.58 14.37
C ARG A 136 -17.97 -9.02 14.57
N ASP A 137 -18.18 -9.72 13.46
CA ASP A 137 -18.72 -11.07 13.39
C ASP A 137 -18.12 -11.81 12.18
N GLU A 138 -18.49 -13.08 12.01
CA GLU A 138 -18.00 -13.93 10.92
C GLU A 138 -18.43 -13.42 9.53
N GLU A 139 -19.60 -12.77 9.40
CA GLU A 139 -20.06 -12.23 8.12
C GLU A 139 -19.19 -11.04 7.70
N GLU A 140 -18.91 -10.13 8.64
CA GLU A 140 -17.98 -9.03 8.41
C GLU A 140 -16.55 -9.50 8.16
N LEU A 141 -16.13 -10.59 8.82
CA LEU A 141 -14.83 -11.20 8.56
C LEU A 141 -14.69 -11.61 7.09
N GLU A 142 -15.70 -12.26 6.50
CA GLU A 142 -15.68 -12.62 5.09
C GLU A 142 -15.62 -11.40 4.16
N ALA A 143 -16.29 -10.32 4.54
CA ALA A 143 -16.24 -9.07 3.77
C ALA A 143 -14.86 -8.41 3.85
N VAL A 144 -14.28 -8.28 5.05
CA VAL A 144 -12.93 -7.72 5.24
C VAL A 144 -11.87 -8.61 4.58
N TRP A 145 -12.04 -9.93 4.67
CA TRP A 145 -11.21 -10.89 3.95
C TRP A 145 -11.27 -10.69 2.43
N SER A 146 -12.46 -10.47 1.89
CA SER A 146 -12.64 -10.18 0.45
C SER A 146 -11.89 -8.91 0.02
N ILE A 147 -11.86 -7.89 0.87
CA ILE A 147 -11.12 -6.65 0.64
C ILE A 147 -9.61 -6.90 0.73
N ALA A 148 -9.14 -7.63 1.75
CA ALA A 148 -7.73 -7.98 1.89
C ALA A 148 -7.22 -8.82 0.70
N LEU A 149 -8.04 -9.76 0.22
CA LEU A 149 -7.72 -10.56 -0.96
C LEU A 149 -7.63 -9.70 -2.23
N ALA A 150 -8.51 -8.71 -2.39
CA ALA A 150 -8.44 -7.77 -3.50
C ALA A 150 -7.15 -6.92 -3.47
N SER A 151 -6.70 -6.50 -2.28
CA SER A 151 -5.42 -5.81 -2.10
C SER A 151 -4.25 -6.71 -2.50
N TYR A 152 -4.26 -7.97 -2.06
CA TYR A 152 -3.24 -8.96 -2.42
C TYR A 152 -3.18 -9.23 -3.94
N GLU A 153 -4.34 -9.41 -4.58
CA GLU A 153 -4.40 -9.61 -6.04
C GLU A 153 -3.89 -8.38 -6.80
N PHE A 154 -4.19 -7.18 -6.31
CA PHE A 154 -3.66 -5.94 -6.88
C PHE A 154 -2.13 -5.88 -6.79
N ALA A 155 -1.56 -6.24 -5.63
CA ALA A 155 -0.12 -6.32 -5.42
C ALA A 155 0.56 -7.45 -6.23
N ARG A 156 -0.17 -8.47 -6.67
CA ARG A 156 0.38 -9.53 -7.54
C ARG A 156 0.21 -9.28 -9.04
N SER A 157 -0.80 -8.49 -9.41
CA SER A 157 -1.15 -8.29 -10.81
C SER A 157 -0.07 -7.51 -11.54
N LYS A 158 0.66 -8.14 -12.44
CA LYS A 158 1.56 -7.44 -13.36
C LYS A 158 0.74 -6.38 -14.09
N ARG A 159 1.23 -5.13 -14.14
CA ARG A 159 0.64 -4.12 -15.03
C ARG A 159 0.53 -4.76 -16.41
N GLU A 160 -0.67 -4.81 -16.97
CA GLU A 160 -0.75 -4.89 -18.42
C GLU A 160 -0.16 -3.56 -18.91
N THR A 161 1.03 -3.63 -19.48
CA THR A 161 1.53 -2.53 -20.30
C THR A 161 0.53 -2.38 -21.45
N SER A 162 -0.31 -1.35 -21.41
CA SER A 162 -1.05 -0.94 -22.60
C SER A 162 -0.02 -0.69 -23.73
N PRO A 163 -0.32 -1.04 -24.99
CA PRO A 163 0.63 -0.91 -26.10
C PRO A 163 1.12 0.52 -26.37
N ASP A 164 0.57 1.52 -25.67
CA ASP A 164 0.81 2.93 -25.92
C ASP A 164 2.12 3.47 -25.29
N GLU A 165 2.80 2.68 -24.45
CA GLU A 165 4.13 2.99 -23.89
C GLU A 165 5.28 2.28 -24.64
N ALA A 166 4.99 1.62 -25.77
CA ALA A 166 6.03 1.18 -26.72
C ALA A 166 6.49 2.35 -27.60
N GLY A 167 6.99 3.40 -26.95
CA GLY A 167 7.53 4.59 -27.59
C GLY A 167 9.04 4.50 -27.83
N CYS A 168 9.41 4.23 -29.08
CA CYS A 168 10.69 4.46 -29.73
C CYS A 168 11.92 3.70 -29.19
N GLY A 169 12.25 2.61 -29.90
CA GLY A 169 13.64 2.20 -30.03
C GLY A 169 14.46 3.30 -30.72
N GLU A 170 15.65 3.54 -30.18
CA GLU A 170 16.75 4.14 -30.92
C GLU A 170 17.87 3.11 -30.97
N GLU A 171 17.88 2.34 -32.04
CA GLU A 171 19.06 1.65 -32.54
C GLU A 171 19.71 2.56 -33.61
N GLU A 172 21.04 2.56 -33.63
CA GLU A 172 21.96 3.35 -34.49
C GLU A 172 22.11 4.85 -34.15
N THR A 173 23.29 5.45 -34.02
CA THR A 173 24.54 5.17 -34.75
C THR A 173 25.75 5.73 -33.99
N LEU A 174 26.85 5.00 -34.07
CA LEU A 174 28.19 5.36 -33.64
C LEU A 174 28.67 6.65 -34.34
N LEU A 175 28.74 7.78 -33.60
CA LEU A 175 29.55 8.94 -33.97
C LEU A 175 30.58 9.21 -32.85
N PRO A 176 31.87 9.38 -33.18
CA PRO A 176 32.90 9.54 -32.17
C PRO A 176 32.78 10.90 -31.46
N ARG A 177 32.88 10.87 -30.12
CA ARG A 177 32.94 12.06 -29.26
C ARG A 177 34.22 12.85 -29.59
N PRO A 178 34.18 14.19 -29.73
CA PRO A 178 35.39 14.97 -29.90
C PRO A 178 36.26 14.91 -28.63
N ALA A 179 37.56 14.72 -28.83
CA ALA A 179 38.57 14.74 -27.79
C ALA A 179 38.65 16.14 -27.16
N PHE A 180 38.39 16.23 -25.86
CA PHE A 180 38.73 17.44 -25.11
C PHE A 180 40.21 17.35 -24.74
N ALA A 181 41.03 18.06 -25.52
CA ALA A 181 42.43 18.33 -25.21
C ALA A 181 42.52 19.15 -23.92
N GLY A 182 43.38 18.70 -23.02
CA GLY A 182 43.51 19.27 -21.68
C GLY A 182 44.25 20.60 -21.60
N ALA A 183 44.22 21.16 -20.39
CA ALA A 183 45.30 21.97 -19.87
C ALA A 183 45.32 21.83 -18.34
N VAL A 184 46.37 21.14 -17.86
CA VAL A 184 46.85 21.21 -16.50
C VAL A 184 47.72 22.46 -16.40
N ALA A 185 47.54 23.29 -15.39
CA ALA A 185 48.60 24.14 -14.87
C ALA A 185 48.48 24.20 -13.35
N SER A 186 49.53 23.70 -12.70
CA SER A 186 49.72 23.67 -11.26
C SER A 186 50.39 24.95 -10.75
N SER A 187 50.15 25.19 -9.46
CA SER A 187 51.05 25.70 -8.41
C SER A 187 51.42 27.19 -8.31
N SER A 188 51.10 27.70 -7.11
CA SER A 188 51.98 28.32 -6.11
C SER A 188 52.42 29.79 -6.25
N GLY A 189 52.22 30.52 -5.15
CA GLY A 189 53.29 31.31 -4.53
C GLY A 189 53.16 32.84 -4.57
N GLU A 190 52.63 33.40 -3.48
CA GLU A 190 53.25 34.44 -2.62
C GLU A 190 54.02 35.64 -3.25
N GLU A 191 53.55 36.87 -2.96
CA GLU A 191 54.23 37.94 -2.16
C GLU A 191 54.01 39.40 -2.65
N ARG A 192 53.59 40.25 -1.69
CA ARG A 192 54.05 41.63 -1.39
C ARG A 192 53.93 42.75 -2.44
N THR A 193 53.10 43.75 -2.14
CA THR A 193 53.50 45.13 -1.71
C THR A 193 52.36 45.80 -0.97
#